data_AF-A0A285ECJ1-F1
#
_entry.id   AF-A0A285ECJ1-F1
#
_cell.length_a   1.000
_cell.length_b   1.000
_cell.length_c   1.000
_cell.angle_alpha   90.00
_cell.angle_beta   90.00
_cell.angle_gamma   90.00
#
_symmetry.space_group_name_H-M   'P 1'
#
loop_
_entity.id
_entity.type
_entity.pdbx_description
1 polymer ?
#
loop_
_entity_poly.entity_id
_entity_poly.type
_entity_poly.pdbx_seq_one_letter_code
_entity_poly.pdbx_strand_id
1 'polypeptide(L)'
;MSLTIAAEFDAIEALAAELDALAAELDDDARLCRSTAVSLGTAAGPDVGERAGAAGAGWGGLLDLVAQHTGALAGTLRSAVASYRLTDAVLADRVLARRQGTAPR
;
A
#
# COMPACT_ATOMS: atom_id res chain seq x y z
N MET A 1 22.31 -0.56 25.49
CA MET A 1 21.57 -1.69 24.88
C MET A 1 21.51 -1.43 23.38
N SER A 2 22.16 -2.26 22.56
CA SER A 2 21.95 -2.23 21.11
C SER A 2 20.70 -3.03 20.80
N LEU A 3 19.62 -2.35 20.41
CA LEU A 3 18.53 -3.01 19.70
C LEU A 3 19.05 -3.28 18.28
N THR A 4 19.52 -4.49 18.05
CA THR A 4 19.76 -4.95 16.69
C THR A 4 18.40 -4.98 16.00
N ILE A 5 18.12 -3.97 15.18
CA ILE A 5 16.96 -4.01 14.29
C ILE A 5 17.32 -5.07 13.24
N ALA A 6 16.93 -6.32 13.50
CA ALA A 6 16.81 -7.31 12.44
C ALA A 6 15.58 -6.89 11.62
N ALA A 7 15.76 -5.92 10.74
CA ALA A 7 14.68 -5.50 9.85
C ALA A 7 14.48 -6.62 8.83
N GLU A 8 13.35 -7.32 8.92
CA GLU A 8 12.92 -8.28 7.91
C GLU A 8 12.45 -7.53 6.67
N PHE A 9 13.38 -6.89 5.96
CA PHE A 9 13.08 -6.04 4.80
C PHE A 9 12.29 -6.80 3.72
N ASP A 10 12.60 -8.08 3.52
CA ASP A 10 11.89 -8.93 2.57
C ASP A 10 10.44 -9.20 3.01
N ALA A 11 10.20 -9.35 4.32
CA ALA A 11 8.85 -9.47 4.87
C ALA A 11 8.07 -8.15 4.74
N ILE A 12 8.74 -7.00 4.89
CA ILE A 12 8.13 -5.68 4.68
C ILE A 12 7.79 -5.47 3.20
N GLU A 13 8.66 -5.90 2.28
CA GLU A 13 8.39 -5.86 0.83
C GLU A 13 7.22 -6.79 0.46
N ALA A 14 7.16 -7.99 1.03
CA ALA A 14 6.04 -8.91 0.84
C ALA A 14 4.72 -8.30 1.35
N LEU A 15 4.72 -7.74 2.56
CA LEU A 15 3.54 -7.05 3.10
C LEU A 15 3.13 -5.85 2.23
N ALA A 16 4.09 -5.09 1.71
CA ALA A 16 3.79 -3.97 0.81
C ALA A 16 3.18 -4.44 -0.52
N ALA A 17 3.56 -5.62 -1.02
CA ALA A 17 2.95 -6.23 -2.20
C ALA A 17 1.52 -6.74 -1.91
N GLU A 18 1.31 -7.36 -0.75
CA GLU A 18 -0.03 -7.78 -0.30
C GLU A 18 -0.99 -6.59 -0.15
N LEU A 19 -0.51 -5.48 0.42
CA LEU A 19 -1.29 -4.25 0.54
C LEU A 19 -1.62 -3.62 -0.82
N ASP A 20 -0.70 -3.63 -1.78
CA ASP A 20 -0.99 -3.18 -3.15
C ASP A 20 -2.07 -4.05 -3.82
N ALA A 21 -1.97 -5.37 -3.66
CA ALA A 21 -2.97 -6.29 -4.20
C ALA A 21 -4.34 -6.03 -3.57
N LEU A 22 -4.39 -5.88 -2.24
CA LEU A 22 -5.62 -5.53 -1.52
C LEU A 22 -6.18 -4.18 -1.98
N ALA A 23 -5.33 -3.17 -2.22
CA ALA A 23 -5.76 -1.89 -2.74
C ALA A 23 -6.41 -2.02 -4.13
N ALA A 24 -5.86 -2.88 -5.00
CA ALA A 24 -6.42 -3.15 -6.32
C ALA A 24 -7.78 -3.88 -6.23
N GLU A 25 -7.89 -4.89 -5.36
CA GLU A 25 -9.15 -5.60 -5.11
C GLU A 25 -10.25 -4.65 -4.62
N LEU A 26 -9.92 -3.77 -3.67
CA LEU A 26 -10.86 -2.78 -3.13
C LEU A 26 -11.31 -1.76 -4.18
N ASP A 27 -10.42 -1.33 -5.08
CA ASP A 27 -10.77 -0.41 -6.18
C ASP A 27 -11.68 -1.07 -7.21
N ASP A 28 -11.46 -2.35 -7.52
CA ASP A 28 -12.34 -3.13 -8.38
C ASP A 28 -13.73 -3.32 -7.74
N ASP A 29 -13.80 -3.64 -6.45
CA ASP A 29 -15.05 -3.72 -5.69
C ASP A 29 -15.78 -2.38 -5.65
N ALA A 30 -15.05 -1.27 -5.49
CA ALA A 30 -15.62 0.07 -5.52
C ALA A 30 -16.25 0.39 -6.87
N ARG A 31 -15.58 0.03 -7.98
CA ARG A 31 -16.13 0.14 -9.34
C ARG A 31 -17.38 -0.71 -9.51
N LEU A 32 -17.39 -1.94 -8.98
CA LEU A 32 -18.58 -2.80 -8.99
C LEU A 32 -19.74 -2.21 -8.19
N CYS A 33 -19.46 -1.61 -7.04
CA CYS A 33 -20.49 -0.94 -6.23
C CYS A 33 -21.11 0.23 -6.98
N ARG A 34 -20.31 1.05 -7.65
CA ARG A 34 -20.80 2.16 -8.48
C ARG A 34 -21.66 1.68 -9.66
N SER A 35 -21.21 0.67 -10.39
CA SER A 35 -21.97 0.15 -11.54
C SER A 35 -23.29 -0.52 -11.11
N THR A 36 -23.26 -1.22 -9.98
CA THR A 36 -24.44 -1.86 -9.38
C THR A 36 -25.41 -0.82 -8.83
N ALA A 37 -24.92 0.26 -8.21
CA ALA A 37 -25.73 1.38 -7.75
C ALA A 37 -26.51 2.04 -8.89
N VAL A 38 -25.85 2.26 -10.03
CA VAL A 38 -26.50 2.77 -11.25
C VAL A 38 -27.58 1.81 -11.73
N SER A 39 -27.26 0.51 -11.83
CA SER A 39 -28.19 -0.51 -12.30
C SER A 39 -29.44 -0.60 -11.41
N LEU A 40 -29.25 -0.69 -10.09
CA LEU A 40 -30.32 -0.71 -9.09
C LEU A 40 -31.17 0.57 -9.12
N GLY A 41 -30.53 1.73 -9.27
CA GLY A 41 -31.22 3.02 -9.37
C GLY A 41 -32.18 3.08 -10.56
N THR A 42 -31.85 2.40 -11.66
CA THR A 42 -32.70 2.35 -12.86
C THR A 42 -33.74 1.23 -12.86
N ALA A 43 -33.49 0.14 -12.15
CA ALA A 43 -34.34 -1.07 -12.16
C ALA A 43 -35.45 -1.05 -11.10
N ALA A 44 -35.23 -0.33 -9.99
CA ALA A 44 -36.20 -0.24 -8.90
C ALA A 44 -37.18 0.94 -9.07
N GLY A 45 -38.31 0.89 -8.37
CA GLY A 45 -39.24 2.02 -8.30
C GLY A 45 -38.57 3.27 -7.69
N PRO A 46 -39.07 4.49 -7.95
CA PRO A 46 -38.35 5.75 -7.73
C PRO A 46 -37.66 5.87 -6.36
N ASP A 47 -38.42 5.71 -5.27
CA ASP A 47 -37.89 5.86 -3.90
C ASP A 47 -36.89 4.77 -3.50
N VAL A 48 -37.09 3.55 -4.01
CA VAL A 48 -36.21 2.41 -3.70
C VAL A 48 -34.92 2.50 -4.51
N GLY A 49 -35.04 2.88 -5.80
CA GLY A 49 -33.90 3.11 -6.69
C GLY A 49 -33.02 4.26 -6.20
N GLU A 50 -33.61 5.37 -5.76
CA GLU A 50 -32.86 6.50 -5.20
C GLU A 50 -32.05 6.07 -3.95
N ARG A 51 -32.69 5.40 -2.99
CA ARG A 51 -32.01 4.95 -1.76
C ARG A 51 -30.95 3.89 -2.04
N ALA A 52 -31.23 2.92 -2.90
CA ALA A 52 -30.28 1.87 -3.27
C ALA A 52 -29.08 2.46 -4.04
N GLY A 53 -29.33 3.39 -4.96
CA GLY A 53 -28.29 4.10 -5.69
C GLY A 53 -27.40 4.93 -4.76
N ALA A 54 -27.99 5.69 -3.83
CA ALA A 54 -27.25 6.46 -2.84
C ALA A 54 -26.40 5.58 -1.93
N ALA A 55 -26.96 4.45 -1.45
CA ALA A 55 -26.22 3.51 -0.62
C ALA A 55 -25.04 2.87 -1.37
N GLY A 56 -25.25 2.41 -2.60
CA GLY A 56 -24.19 1.79 -3.41
C GLY A 56 -23.09 2.79 -3.82
N ALA A 57 -23.46 4.04 -4.14
CA ALA A 57 -22.50 5.10 -4.40
C ALA A 57 -21.69 5.48 -3.15
N GLY A 58 -22.35 5.57 -1.99
CA GLY A 58 -21.67 5.83 -0.72
C GLY A 58 -20.70 4.72 -0.33
N TRP A 59 -21.10 3.45 -0.51
CA TRP A 59 -20.22 2.31 -0.25
C TRP A 59 -19.03 2.25 -1.21
N GLY A 60 -19.26 2.49 -2.51
CA GLY A 60 -18.19 2.60 -3.49
C GLY A 60 -17.19 3.71 -3.16
N GLY A 61 -17.66 4.87 -2.67
CA GLY A 61 -16.77 5.95 -2.23
C GLY A 61 -15.93 5.59 -1.00
N LEU A 62 -16.47 4.81 -0.06
CA LEU A 62 -15.71 4.32 1.09
C LEU A 62 -14.62 3.33 0.65
N LEU A 63 -14.96 2.39 -0.22
CA LEU A 63 -14.01 1.41 -0.75
C LEU A 63 -12.86 2.09 -1.52
N ASP A 64 -13.16 3.09 -2.37
CA ASP A 64 -12.13 3.90 -3.05
C ASP A 64 -11.17 4.56 -2.04
N LEU A 65 -11.71 5.12 -0.95
CA LEU A 65 -10.90 5.79 0.07
C LEU A 65 -9.97 4.80 0.77
N VAL A 66 -10.48 3.62 1.14
CA VAL A 66 -9.69 2.57 1.78
C VAL A 66 -8.64 2.01 0.81
N ALA A 67 -8.97 1.83 -0.47
CA ALA A 67 -8.03 1.41 -1.50
C ALA A 67 -6.85 2.40 -1.61
N GLN A 68 -7.15 3.70 -1.71
CA GLN A 68 -6.12 4.76 -1.79
C GLN A 68 -5.19 4.76 -0.58
N HIS A 69 -5.74 4.67 0.63
CA HIS A 69 -4.92 4.64 1.85
C HIS A 69 -4.07 3.37 1.96
N THR A 70 -4.61 2.23 1.55
CA THR A 70 -3.88 0.96 1.53
C THR A 70 -2.70 1.03 0.55
N GLY A 71 -2.93 1.54 -0.67
CA GLY A 71 -1.85 1.75 -1.66
C GLY A 71 -0.81 2.78 -1.21
N ALA A 72 -1.23 3.86 -0.53
CA ALA A 72 -0.31 4.83 0.04
C ALA A 72 0.57 4.24 1.15
N LEU A 73 0.00 3.36 2.00
CA LEU A 73 0.74 2.64 3.03
C LEU A 73 1.77 1.70 2.40
N ALA A 74 1.37 0.92 1.40
CA ALA A 74 2.26 0.05 0.63
C ALA A 74 3.43 0.83 0.02
N GLY A 75 3.14 1.97 -0.62
CA GLY A 75 4.17 2.87 -1.17
C GLY A 75 5.12 3.41 -0.10
N THR A 76 4.60 3.77 1.07
CA THR A 76 5.41 4.22 2.22
C THR A 76 6.36 3.12 2.70
N LEU A 77 5.89 1.89 2.82
CA LEU A 77 6.70 0.75 3.25
C LEU A 77 7.84 0.48 2.25
N ARG A 78 7.55 0.45 0.95
CA ARG A 78 8.59 0.30 -0.10
C ARG A 78 9.64 1.42 -0.04
N SER A 79 9.19 2.66 0.12
CA SER A 79 10.12 3.80 0.23
C SER A 79 11.01 3.68 1.47
N ALA A 80 10.46 3.20 2.59
CA ALA A 80 11.24 2.99 3.81
C ALA A 80 12.30 1.90 3.59
N VAL A 81 11.94 0.75 3.03
CA VAL A 81 12.89 -0.34 2.74
C VAL A 81 14.01 0.13 1.81
N ALA A 82 13.66 0.84 0.72
CA ALA A 82 14.65 1.39 -0.20
C ALA A 82 15.61 2.36 0.48
N SER A 83 15.09 3.27 1.32
CA SER A 83 15.91 4.22 2.09
C SER A 83 16.86 3.51 3.07
N TYR A 84 16.39 2.46 3.74
CA TYR A 84 17.23 1.68 4.64
C TYR A 84 18.33 0.92 3.90
N ARG A 85 18.00 0.23 2.79
CA ARG A 85 18.99 -0.50 1.97
C ARG A 85 20.07 0.44 1.41
N LEU A 86 19.69 1.65 0.95
CA LEU A 86 20.65 2.67 0.51
C LEU A 86 21.57 3.13 1.64
N THR A 87 21.02 3.37 2.83
CA THR A 87 21.81 3.79 4.00
C THR A 87 22.79 2.70 4.43
N ASP A 88 22.35 1.44 4.41
CA ASP A 88 23.18 0.28 4.73
C ASP A 88 24.34 0.12 3.73
N ALA A 89 24.09 0.25 2.43
CA ALA A 89 25.13 0.20 1.40
C ALA A 89 26.20 1.30 1.61
N VAL A 90 25.77 2.54 1.88
CA VAL A 90 26.69 3.65 2.17
C VAL A 90 27.52 3.39 3.43
N LEU A 91 26.94 2.78 4.45
CA LEU A 91 27.66 2.42 5.67
C LEU A 91 28.67 1.30 5.41
N ALA A 92 28.27 0.26 4.67
CA ALA A 92 29.13 -0.85 4.30
C ALA A 92 30.34 -0.38 3.48
N ASP A 93 30.14 0.51 2.51
CA ASP A 93 31.22 1.10 1.71
C ASP A 93 32.23 1.86 2.58
N ARG A 94 31.76 2.65 3.55
CA ARG A 94 32.63 3.37 4.49
C ARG A 94 33.44 2.43 5.36
N VAL A 95 32.85 1.31 5.81
CA VAL A 95 33.53 0.30 6.61
C VAL A 95 34.60 -0.42 5.78
N LEU A 96 34.29 -0.81 4.54
CA LEU A 96 35.24 -1.44 3.62
C LEU A 96 36.41 -0.51 3.28
N ALA A 97 36.13 0.76 2.95
CA ALA A 97 37.16 1.76 2.67
C ALA A 97 38.10 1.98 3.87
N ARG A 98 37.55 2.03 5.09
CA ARG A 98 38.36 2.13 6.32
C ARG A 98 39.27 0.92 6.49
N ARG A 99 38.76 -0.30 6.28
CA ARG A 99 39.54 -1.54 6.40
C ARG A 99 40.70 -1.58 5.41
N GLN A 100 40.47 -1.15 4.17
CA GLN A 100 41.51 -1.09 3.13
C GLN A 100 42.59 -0.04 3.43
N GLY A 101 42.22 1.10 4.03
CA GLY A 101 43.18 2.13 4.46
C GLY A 101 44.04 1.75 5.66
N THR A 102 43.62 0.77 6.46
CA THR A 102 44.36 0.25 7.64
C THR A 102 45.25 -0.98 7.37
N ALA A 103 45.30 -1.48 6.13
CA ALA A 103 46.22 -2.58 5.80
C ALA A 103 47.68 -2.08 5.84
N PRO A 104 48.60 -2.73 6.60
CA PRO A 104 50.01 -2.35 6.59
C PRO A 104 50.60 -2.62 5.19
N ARG A 105 51.32 -1.64 4.65
CA ARG A 105 52.13 -1.78 3.43
C ARG A 105 53.36 -2.62 3.69
#